data_AF-A0A4Y7U241-F1
#
_entry.id   AF-A0A4Y7U241-F1
#
_cell.length_a   1.000
_cell.length_b   1.000
_cell.length_c   1.000
_cell.angle_alpha   90.00
_cell.angle_beta   90.00
_cell.angle_gamma   90.00
#
_symmetry.space_group_name_H-M   'P 1'
#
loop_
_entity.id
_entity.type
_entity.pdbx_description
1 polymer ?
#
loop_
_entity_poly.entity_id
_entity_poly.type
_entity_poly.pdbx_seq_one_letter_code
_entity_poly.pdbx_strand_id
1 'polypeptide(L)'
;IDANGIIKVTATDKGTGKSHDIRIEASSGLTSEEIERMKQDAEANAESDKVLKAKAEKINEADSTIFQTETQLKELGDKLTDDQKTAIEFALT
;
A
#
# COMPACT_ATOMS: atom_id res chain seq x y z
N ILE A 1 3.95 32.74 2.58
CA ILE A 1 3.15 31.49 2.71
C ILE A 1 3.89 30.45 1.89
N ASP A 2 4.37 29.37 2.50
CA ASP A 2 4.98 28.26 1.76
C ASP A 2 3.92 27.25 1.28
N ALA A 3 4.32 26.30 0.44
CA ALA A 3 3.43 25.25 -0.08
C ALA A 3 2.86 24.32 1.01
N ASN A 4 3.39 24.37 2.23
CA ASN A 4 2.96 23.62 3.40
C ASN A 4 2.03 24.44 4.33
N GLY A 5 1.62 25.65 3.92
CA GLY A 5 0.73 26.51 4.71
C GLY A 5 1.43 27.27 5.84
N ILE A 6 2.77 27.31 5.86
CA ILE A 6 3.52 28.04 6.90
C ILE A 6 3.56 29.52 6.54
N ILE A 7 3.02 30.34 7.46
CA ILE A 7 3.04 31.80 7.33
C ILE A 7 4.23 32.32 8.13
N LYS A 8 5.25 32.81 7.42
CA LYS A 8 6.36 33.56 8.02
C LYS A 8 5.98 35.03 8.02
N VAL A 9 5.83 35.61 9.21
CA VAL A 9 5.57 37.04 9.41
C VAL A 9 6.85 37.67 9.95
N THR A 10 7.47 38.52 9.15
CA THR A 10 8.62 39.34 9.56
C THR A 10 8.11 40.71 10.00
N ALA A 11 8.32 41.07 11.27
CA ALA A 11 8.04 42.41 11.78
C ALA A 11 9.36 43.14 11.98
N THR A 12 9.58 44.26 11.26
CA THR A 12 10.79 45.08 11.43
C THR A 12 10.42 46.43 12.01
N ASP A 13 11.02 46.77 13.15
CA ASP A 13 10.91 48.09 13.76
C ASP A 13 11.73 49.11 12.95
N LYS A 14 11.06 50.11 12.38
CA LYS A 14 11.68 51.11 11.50
C LYS A 14 12.54 52.15 12.24
N GLY A 15 12.42 52.27 13.56
CA GLY A 15 13.20 53.21 14.36
C GLY A 15 14.52 52.62 14.89
N THR A 16 14.53 51.31 15.16
CA THR A 16 15.69 50.61 15.75
C THR A 16 16.36 49.62 14.78
N GLY A 17 15.73 49.32 13.64
CA GLY A 17 16.23 48.36 12.64
C GLY A 17 16.14 46.90 13.10
N LYS A 18 15.60 46.64 14.29
CA LYS A 18 15.45 45.29 14.82
C LYS A 18 14.28 44.58 14.15
N SER A 19 14.54 43.39 13.64
CA SER A 19 13.52 42.50 13.10
C SER A 19 13.20 41.38 14.09
N HIS A 20 11.92 41.06 14.21
CA HIS A 20 11.41 39.87 14.88
C HIS A 20 10.70 39.00 13.86
N ASP A 21 11.19 37.77 13.72
CA ASP A 21 10.58 36.74 12.88
C ASP A 21 9.57 35.95 13.70
N ILE A 22 8.30 35.97 13.30
CA ILE A 22 7.23 35.17 13.90
C ILE A 22 6.78 34.15 12.86
N ARG A 23 6.96 32.86 13.18
CA ARG A 23 6.48 31.75 12.36
C ARG A 23 5.15 31.27 12.90
N ILE A 24 4.09 31.45 12.12
CA ILE A 24 2.76 30.91 12.44
C ILE A 24 2.64 29.59 11.69
N GLU A 25 2.80 28.50 12.42
CA GLU A 25 2.60 27.13 11.93
C GLU A 25 1.12 26.79 12.11
N ALA A 26 0.42 26.45 11.02
CA ALA A 26 -0.90 25.86 11.11
C ALA A 26 -0.74 24.48 11.75
N SER A 27 -1.19 24.32 13.00
CA SER A 27 -1.02 23.11 13.83
C SER A 27 -1.87 21.93 13.36
N SER A 28 -2.11 21.77 12.06
CA SER A 28 -3.01 20.77 11.48
C SER A 28 -2.29 19.70 10.65
N GLY A 29 -0.98 19.53 10.86
CA GLY A 29 -0.17 18.51 10.20
C GLY A 29 0.56 17.63 11.22
N LEU A 30 1.07 16.49 10.74
CA LEU A 30 2.00 15.66 11.52
C LEU A 30 3.24 16.49 11.83
N THR A 31 3.67 16.46 13.09
CA THR A 31 4.95 17.03 13.50
C THR A 31 6.11 16.29 12.81
N SER A 32 7.26 16.95 12.68
CA SER A 32 8.46 16.31 12.11
C SER A 32 8.84 15.00 12.83
N GLU A 33 8.58 14.93 14.14
CA GLU A 33 8.81 13.76 14.98
C GLU A 33 7.84 12.62 14.66
N GLU A 34 6.56 12.94 14.42
CA GLU A 34 5.56 11.95 13.99
C GLU A 34 5.86 11.44 12.58
N ILE A 35 6.31 12.31 11.67
CA ILE A 35 6.72 11.91 10.32
C ILE A 35 7.89 10.93 10.39
N GLU A 36 8.89 11.20 11.23
CA GLU A 36 10.06 10.34 11.35
C GLU A 36 9.70 8.98 11.98
N ARG A 37 8.86 8.98 13.01
CA ARG A 37 8.33 7.74 13.61
C ARG A 37 7.55 6.92 12.58
N MET A 38 6.67 7.56 11.81
CA MET A 38 5.89 6.87 10.78
C MET A 38 6.77 6.29 9.66
N LYS A 39 7.89 6.92 9.31
CA LYS A 39 8.84 6.35 8.35
C LYS A 39 9.52 5.10 8.90
N GLN A 40 9.97 5.13 10.15
CA GLN A 40 10.60 3.97 10.80
C GLN A 40 9.61 2.81 10.95
N ASP A 41 8.38 3.11 11.35
CA ASP A 41 7.31 2.10 11.43
C ASP A 41 6.98 1.53 10.04
N ALA A 42 6.96 2.35 8.99
CA ALA A 42 6.74 1.89 7.63
C ALA A 42 7.88 0.99 7.14
N GLU A 43 9.14 1.33 7.40
CA GLU A 43 10.29 0.48 7.06
C GLU A 43 10.29 -0.85 7.82
N ALA A 44 9.95 -0.82 9.10
CA ALA A 44 9.86 -2.02 9.93
C ALA A 44 8.74 -2.97 9.46
N ASN A 45 7.62 -2.42 9.00
CA ASN A 45 6.47 -3.22 8.53
C ASN A 45 6.54 -3.57 7.05
N ALA A 46 7.37 -2.88 6.25
CA ALA A 46 7.46 -3.08 4.80
C ALA A 46 7.72 -4.54 4.40
N GLU A 47 8.56 -5.26 5.15
CA GLU A 47 8.86 -6.66 4.85
C GLU A 47 7.70 -7.59 5.23
N SER A 48 7.04 -7.34 6.37
CA SER A 48 5.84 -8.08 6.78
C SER A 48 4.70 -7.88 5.78
N ASP A 49 4.47 -6.64 5.36
CA ASP A 49 3.43 -6.28 4.39
C ASP A 49 3.70 -6.90 3.02
N LYS A 50 4.96 -6.96 2.59
CA LYS A 50 5.36 -7.69 1.37
C LYS A 50 5.03 -9.18 1.45
N VAL A 51 5.34 -9.83 2.56
CA VAL A 51 5.05 -11.26 2.75
C VAL A 51 3.54 -11.51 2.75
N LEU A 52 2.77 -10.68 3.45
CA LEU A 52 1.31 -10.78 3.47
C LEU A 52 0.70 -10.55 2.08
N LYS A 53 1.19 -9.55 1.35
CA LYS A 53 0.78 -9.27 -0.02
C LYS A 53 1.11 -10.42 -0.95
N ALA A 54 2.34 -10.94 -0.92
CA ALA A 54 2.76 -12.06 -1.76
C ALA A 54 1.94 -13.33 -1.46
N LYS A 55 1.57 -13.55 -0.20
CA LYS A 55 0.67 -14.66 0.18
C LYS A 55 -0.73 -14.47 -0.41
N ALA A 56 -1.29 -13.27 -0.30
CA ALA A 56 -2.61 -12.97 -0.86
C ALA A 56 -2.62 -13.08 -2.39
N GLU A 57 -1.59 -12.58 -3.07
CA GLU A 57 -1.42 -12.70 -4.52
C GLU A 57 -1.35 -14.16 -4.96
N LYS A 58 -0.56 -15.00 -4.26
CA LYS A 58 -0.49 -16.43 -4.56
C LYS A 58 -1.82 -17.15 -4.36
N ILE A 59 -2.59 -16.81 -3.33
CA ILE A 59 -3.93 -17.39 -3.12
C ILE A 59 -4.85 -16.99 -4.28
N ASN A 60 -4.88 -15.71 -4.64
CA ASN A 60 -5.72 -15.23 -5.73
C ASN A 60 -5.32 -15.86 -7.08
N GLU A 61 -4.02 -16.04 -7.34
CA GLU A 61 -3.51 -16.71 -8.53
C GLU A 61 -3.92 -18.19 -8.57
N ALA A 62 -3.80 -18.88 -7.43
CA ALA A 62 -4.23 -20.26 -7.29
C ALA A 62 -5.75 -20.39 -7.52
N ASP A 63 -6.56 -19.56 -6.88
CA ASP A 63 -8.02 -19.55 -7.03
C ASP A 63 -8.43 -19.26 -8.48
N SER A 64 -7.79 -18.28 -9.12
CA SER A 64 -8.02 -17.97 -10.53
C SER A 64 -7.69 -19.17 -11.43
N THR A 65 -6.60 -19.88 -11.14
CA THR A 65 -6.17 -21.05 -11.91
C THR A 65 -7.12 -22.23 -11.71
N ILE A 66 -7.55 -22.47 -10.47
CA ILE A 66 -8.55 -23.50 -10.14
C ILE A 66 -9.84 -23.20 -10.89
N PHE A 67 -10.38 -21.98 -10.78
CA PHE A 67 -11.62 -21.57 -11.45
C PHE A 67 -11.53 -21.72 -12.98
N GLN A 68 -10.41 -21.32 -13.57
CA GLN A 68 -10.19 -21.48 -15.01
C GLN A 68 -10.15 -22.96 -15.41
N THR A 69 -9.50 -23.81 -14.61
CA THR A 69 -9.38 -25.25 -14.86
C THR A 69 -10.74 -25.94 -14.71
N GLU A 70 -11.52 -25.60 -13.68
CA GLU A 70 -12.90 -26.09 -13.50
C GLU A 70 -13.82 -25.69 -14.66
N THR A 71 -13.69 -24.45 -15.15
CA THR A 71 -14.46 -23.96 -16.30
C THR A 71 -14.11 -24.76 -17.56
N GLN A 72 -12.82 -24.96 -17.82
CA GLN A 72 -12.36 -25.76 -18.97
C GLN A 72 -12.81 -27.23 -18.85
N LEU A 73 -12.78 -27.82 -17.65
CA LEU A 73 -13.30 -29.17 -17.40
C LEU A 73 -14.80 -29.26 -17.69
N LYS A 74 -15.59 -28.24 -17.34
CA LYS A 74 -17.03 -28.21 -17.65
C LYS A 74 -17.30 -28.07 -19.15
N GLU A 75 -16.52 -27.26 -19.86
CA GLU A 75 -16.74 -27.01 -21.30
C GLU A 75 -16.17 -28.10 -22.21
N LEU A 76 -15.03 -28.68 -21.84
CA LEU A 76 -14.28 -29.65 -22.65
C LEU A 76 -14.29 -31.05 -22.07
N GLY A 77 -14.94 -31.27 -20.92
CA GLY A 77 -15.02 -32.54 -20.23
C GLY A 77 -15.48 -33.67 -21.15
N ASP A 78 -16.52 -33.46 -21.95
CA ASP A 78 -17.03 -34.49 -22.85
C ASP A 78 -16.04 -34.93 -23.95
N LYS A 79 -14.95 -34.18 -24.15
CA LYS A 79 -13.85 -34.50 -25.07
C LYS A 79 -12.61 -35.08 -24.37
N LEU A 80 -12.61 -35.14 -23.05
CA LEU A 80 -11.53 -35.72 -22.24
C LEU A 80 -11.85 -37.17 -21.90
N THR A 81 -10.81 -38.00 -21.84
CA THR A 81 -10.93 -39.38 -21.33
C THR A 81 -11.20 -39.38 -19.83
N ASP A 82 -11.86 -40.41 -19.32
CA ASP A 82 -12.21 -40.50 -17.89
C ASP A 82 -10.97 -40.46 -16.98
N ASP A 83 -9.88 -41.11 -17.38
CA ASP A 83 -8.59 -41.04 -16.66
C ASP A 83 -8.04 -39.61 -16.56
N GLN A 84 -8.18 -38.80 -17.61
CA GLN A 84 -7.75 -37.41 -17.62
C GLN A 84 -8.62 -36.54 -16.71
N LYS A 85 -9.94 -36.78 -16.69
CA LYS A 85 -10.86 -36.06 -15.78
C LYS A 85 -10.53 -36.33 -14.32
N THR A 86 -10.38 -37.61 -13.96
CA THR A 86 -10.07 -38.01 -12.59
C THR A 86 -8.72 -37.46 -12.14
N ALA A 87 -7.71 -37.42 -13.00
CA ALA A 87 -6.42 -36.84 -12.67
C ALA A 87 -6.49 -35.32 -12.42
N ILE A 88 -7.29 -34.58 -13.21
CA ILE A 88 -7.45 -33.13 -13.05
C ILE A 88 -8.29 -32.81 -11.80
N GLU A 89 -9.39 -33.54 -11.56
CA GLU A 89 -10.20 -33.39 -10.34
C GLU A 89 -9.39 -33.69 -9.08
N PHE A 90 -8.57 -34.74 -9.10
CA PHE A 90 -7.66 -35.04 -7.99
C PHE A 90 -6.62 -33.94 -7.76
N ALA A 91 -6.14 -33.28 -8.81
CA ALA A 91 -5.18 -32.18 -8.68
C ALA A 91 -5.80 -30.85 -8.21
N LEU A 92 -7.13 -30.71 -8.33
CA LEU A 92 -7.89 -29.52 -7.87
C LEU A 92 -8.32 -29.62 -6.40
N THR A 93 -8.24 -30.80 -5.78
CA THR A 93 -8.66 -31.07 -4.38
C THR A 93 -7.47 -31.15 -3.44
#